data_AF-A0A5N1IJS8-F1
#
_entry.id   AF-A0A5N1IJS8-F1
#
_cell.length_a   1.000
_cell.length_b   1.000
_cell.length_c   1.000
_cell.angle_alpha   90.00
_cell.angle_beta   90.00
_cell.angle_gamma   90.00
#
_symmetry.space_group_name_H-M   'P 1'
#
loop_
_entity.id
_entity.type
_entity.pdbx_description
1 polymer ?
#
loop_
_entity_poly.entity_id
_entity_poly.type
_entity_poly.pdbx_seq_one_letter_code
_entity_poly.pdbx_strand_id
1 'polypeptide(L)'
;MPVVLFVLVALGLLLLILIQDLKDRAVTWFLFPALALVCYFYSARLLSHAAVWQNWLLNIGFLACELAFISLYLMLKHRKLVWPMQGYMGWGDVCFWVAAAFLFPLPNFAVYFLVSLLFSLIIHLWLRHVSGFYAQKHTVPLAGFQALFLAGLFLVQIFVPALIFTDEFLVVGLFL
;
A
#
# COMPACT_ATOMS: atom_id res chain seq x y z
N MET A 1 -16.24 -2.38 19.58
CA MET A 1 -15.08 -1.97 20.41
C MET A 1 -13.74 -2.64 20.04
N PRO A 2 -13.61 -3.94 19.70
CA PRO A 2 -12.29 -4.54 19.45
C PRO A 2 -11.60 -4.11 18.14
N VAL A 3 -12.37 -3.68 17.12
CA VAL A 3 -11.81 -3.28 15.81
C VAL A 3 -11.09 -1.93 15.87
N VAL A 4 -11.58 -1.00 16.70
CA VAL A 4 -11.01 0.36 16.83
C VAL A 4 -9.57 0.33 17.33
N LEU A 5 -9.24 -0.61 18.22
CA LEU A 5 -7.87 -0.77 18.70
C LEU A 5 -6.90 -1.08 17.54
N PHE A 6 -7.25 -2.01 16.65
CA PHE A 6 -6.43 -2.33 15.49
C PHE A 6 -6.28 -1.14 14.55
N VAL A 7 -7.34 -0.34 14.36
CA VAL A 7 -7.29 0.89 13.55
C VAL A 7 -6.31 1.89 14.16
N LEU A 8 -6.37 2.14 15.48
CA LEU A 8 -5.45 3.07 16.15
C LEU A 8 -3.99 2.59 16.06
N VAL A 9 -3.74 1.29 16.24
CA VAL A 9 -2.41 0.71 16.09
C VAL A 9 -1.92 0.82 14.64
N ALA A 10 -2.78 0.53 13.66
CA ALA A 10 -2.45 0.69 12.24
C ALA A 10 -2.09 2.15 11.92
N LEU A 11 -2.88 3.13 12.39
CA LEU A 11 -2.59 4.55 12.20
C LEU A 11 -1.23 4.94 12.80
N GLY A 12 -0.91 4.46 14.00
CA GLY A 12 0.40 4.68 14.62
C GLY A 12 1.55 4.12 13.76
N LEU A 13 1.44 2.89 13.28
CA LEU A 13 2.44 2.27 12.41
C LEU A 13 2.57 3.01 11.06
N LEU A 14 1.46 3.38 10.44
CA LEU A 14 1.43 4.11 9.17
C LEU A 14 2.07 5.51 9.31
N LEU A 15 1.83 6.20 10.42
CA LEU A 15 2.49 7.48 10.72
C LEU A 15 4.00 7.30 10.90
N LEU A 16 4.45 6.24 11.58
CA LEU A 16 5.89 5.95 11.72
C LEU A 16 6.53 5.66 10.35
N ILE A 17 5.87 4.86 9.51
CA ILE A 17 6.31 4.58 8.13
C ILE A 17 6.41 5.87 7.32
N LEU A 18 5.37 6.71 7.36
CA LEU A 18 5.34 8.01 6.68
C LEU A 18 6.50 8.90 7.13
N ILE A 19 6.70 9.07 8.44
CA ILE A 19 7.74 9.94 8.97
C ILE A 19 9.14 9.43 8.58
N GLN A 20 9.39 8.12 8.72
CA GLN A 20 10.69 7.52 8.37
C GLN A 20 10.97 7.63 6.87
N ASP A 21 9.99 7.33 6.01
CA ASP A 21 10.16 7.40 4.57
C ASP A 21 10.32 8.84 4.05
N LEU A 22 9.60 9.80 4.64
CA LEU A 22 9.75 11.22 4.31
C LEU A 22 11.11 11.78 4.76
N LYS A 23 11.58 11.42 5.97
CA LYS A 23 12.81 11.96 6.57
C LYS A 23 14.06 11.28 6.02
N ASP A 24 14.13 9.95 6.15
CA ASP A 24 15.35 9.17 5.96
C ASP A 24 15.35 8.39 4.63
N ARG A 25 14.24 8.40 3.88
CA ARG A 25 14.05 7.60 2.64
C ARG A 25 14.31 6.10 2.86
N ALA A 26 14.09 5.66 4.09
CA ALA A 26 14.24 4.30 4.54
C ALA A 26 13.25 4.06 5.68
N VAL A 27 12.68 2.86 5.72
CA VAL A 27 11.73 2.46 6.75
C VAL A 27 12.32 1.25 7.46
N THR A 28 12.20 1.24 8.79
CA THR A 28 12.72 0.14 9.59
C THR A 28 11.95 -1.14 9.27
N TRP A 29 12.66 -2.19 8.86
CA TRP A 29 12.05 -3.39 8.27
C TRP A 29 10.98 -4.05 9.14
N PHE A 30 11.11 -4.01 10.47
CA PHE A 30 10.14 -4.61 11.40
C PHE A 30 8.75 -3.94 11.38
N LEU A 31 8.64 -2.71 10.87
CA LEU A 31 7.37 -2.01 10.77
C LEU A 31 6.43 -2.69 9.76
N PHE A 32 6.95 -3.32 8.71
CA PHE A 32 6.12 -3.99 7.71
C PHE A 32 5.49 -5.30 8.23
N PRO A 33 6.23 -6.23 8.87
CA PRO A 33 5.63 -7.37 9.55
C PRO A 33 4.63 -6.96 10.65
N ALA A 34 4.94 -5.91 11.42
CA ALA A 34 4.01 -5.39 12.42
C ALA A 34 2.71 -4.89 11.79
N LEU A 35 2.81 -4.12 10.70
CA LEU A 35 1.65 -3.65 9.93
C LEU A 35 0.86 -4.83 9.36
N ALA A 36 1.54 -5.83 8.78
CA ALA A 36 0.90 -7.01 8.22
C ALA A 36 0.12 -7.80 9.27
N LEU A 37 0.66 -7.99 10.48
CA LEU A 37 -0.05 -8.63 11.59
C LEU A 37 -1.29 -7.85 11.98
N VAL A 38 -1.19 -6.52 12.11
CA VAL A 38 -2.33 -5.66 12.46
C VAL A 38 -3.40 -5.74 11.38
N CYS A 39 -3.04 -5.64 10.10
CA CYS A 39 -3.95 -5.79 8.97
C CYS A 39 -4.63 -7.17 8.94
N TYR A 40 -3.87 -8.24 9.17
CA TYR A 40 -4.39 -9.60 9.25
C TYR A 40 -5.41 -9.75 10.37
N PHE A 41 -5.05 -9.36 11.60
CA PHE A 41 -5.95 -9.50 12.75
C PHE A 41 -7.18 -8.60 12.62
N TYR A 42 -7.02 -7.40 12.05
CA TYR A 42 -8.13 -6.54 11.70
C TYR A 42 -9.11 -7.24 10.74
N SER A 43 -8.62 -7.76 9.62
CA SER A 43 -9.46 -8.45 8.63
C SER A 43 -10.07 -9.75 9.18
N ALA A 44 -9.35 -10.48 10.02
CA ALA A 44 -9.84 -11.70 10.67
C ALA A 44 -10.93 -11.45 11.73
N ARG A 45 -11.18 -10.19 12.12
CA ARG A 45 -12.36 -9.81 12.92
C ARG A 45 -13.62 -9.61 12.07
N LEU A 46 -13.45 -9.39 10.77
CA LEU A 46 -14.53 -9.08 9.83
C LEU A 46 -14.86 -10.27 8.93
N LEU A 47 -13.86 -11.07 8.58
CA LEU A 47 -13.93 -12.21 7.68
C LEU A 47 -13.44 -13.48 8.38
N SER A 48 -13.75 -14.64 7.81
CA SER A 48 -13.14 -15.90 8.26
C SER A 48 -11.63 -15.93 7.97
N HIS A 49 -10.85 -16.61 8.80
CA HIS A 49 -9.40 -16.73 8.58
C HIS A 49 -9.05 -17.30 7.19
N ALA A 50 -9.85 -18.25 6.69
CA ALA A 50 -9.69 -18.81 5.36
C ALA A 50 -9.89 -17.76 4.26
N ALA A 51 -10.93 -16.92 4.37
CA ALA A 51 -11.19 -15.85 3.42
C ALA A 51 -10.07 -14.80 3.41
N VAL A 52 -9.53 -14.44 4.58
CA VAL A 52 -8.39 -13.49 4.68
C VAL A 52 -7.16 -14.02 3.95
N TRP A 53 -6.81 -15.29 4.16
CA TRP A 53 -5.66 -15.91 3.48
C TRP A 53 -5.89 -16.07 1.97
N GLN A 54 -7.10 -16.40 1.55
CA GLN A 54 -7.46 -16.49 0.13
C GLN A 54 -7.31 -15.13 -0.55
N ASN A 55 -7.87 -14.06 0.03
CA ASN A 55 -7.74 -12.70 -0.49
C ASN A 55 -6.27 -12.27 -0.56
N TRP A 56 -5.51 -12.52 0.51
CA TRP A 56 -4.08 -12.22 0.53
C TRP A 56 -3.32 -12.95 -0.58
N LEU A 57 -3.53 -14.27 -0.76
CA LEU A 57 -2.88 -15.04 -1.82
C LEU A 57 -3.21 -14.50 -3.22
N LEU A 58 -4.47 -14.14 -3.48
CA LEU A 58 -4.89 -13.54 -4.75
C LEU A 58 -4.20 -12.18 -4.97
N ASN A 59 -4.14 -11.34 -3.95
CA ASN A 59 -3.47 -10.04 -4.00
C ASN A 59 -1.96 -10.17 -4.21
N ILE A 60 -1.30 -11.13 -3.56
CA ILE A 60 0.11 -11.44 -3.78
C ILE A 60 0.34 -11.95 -5.20
N GLY A 61 -0.53 -12.80 -5.73
CA GLY A 61 -0.48 -13.24 -7.12
C GLY A 61 -0.59 -12.07 -8.10
N PHE A 62 -1.51 -11.14 -7.84
CA PHE A 62 -1.65 -9.90 -8.61
C PHE A 62 -0.37 -9.04 -8.56
N LEU A 63 0.19 -8.79 -7.38
CA LEU A 63 1.45 -8.05 -7.23
C LEU A 63 2.62 -8.73 -7.95
N ALA A 64 2.70 -10.06 -7.88
CA ALA A 64 3.72 -10.83 -8.57
C ALA A 64 3.61 -10.69 -10.09
N CYS A 65 2.38 -10.72 -10.64
CA CYS A 65 2.12 -10.45 -12.04
C CYS A 65 2.54 -9.03 -12.44
N GLU A 66 2.16 -8.01 -11.66
CA GLU A 66 2.56 -6.61 -11.89
C GLU A 66 4.09 -6.45 -11.93
N LEU A 67 4.78 -6.99 -10.92
CA LEU A 67 6.24 -6.97 -10.86
C LEU A 67 6.87 -7.75 -12.04
N ALA A 68 6.26 -8.84 -12.48
CA ALA A 68 6.72 -9.60 -13.65
C ALA A 68 6.56 -8.79 -14.94
N PHE A 69 5.46 -8.05 -15.14
CA PHE A 69 5.28 -7.16 -16.29
C PHE A 69 6.32 -6.03 -16.30
N ILE A 70 6.58 -5.41 -15.15
CA ILE A 70 7.63 -4.38 -15.04
C ILE A 70 9.00 -4.98 -15.34
N SER A 71 9.30 -6.17 -14.80
CA SER A 71 10.56 -6.88 -15.06
C SER A 71 10.72 -7.21 -16.55
N LEU A 72 9.65 -7.66 -17.21
CA LEU A 72 9.64 -7.96 -18.64
C LEU A 72 9.87 -6.68 -19.45
N TYR A 73 9.20 -5.58 -19.11
CA TYR A 73 9.42 -4.28 -19.76
C TYR A 73 10.88 -3.82 -19.63
N LEU A 74 11.46 -3.88 -18.42
CA LEU A 74 12.86 -3.52 -18.19
C LEU A 74 13.81 -4.44 -18.96
N MET A 75 13.50 -5.73 -19.03
CA MET A 75 14.30 -6.68 -19.79
C MET A 75 14.31 -6.36 -21.28
N LEU A 76 13.15 -6.06 -21.86
CA LEU A 76 13.03 -5.67 -23.27
C LEU A 76 13.75 -4.36 -23.56
N LYS A 77 13.65 -3.39 -22.65
CA LYS A 77 14.28 -2.06 -22.79
C LYS A 77 15.80 -2.10 -22.66
N HIS A 78 16.33 -2.87 -21.69
CA HIS A 78 17.76 -2.91 -21.39
C HIS A 78 18.49 -4.12 -21.97
N ARG A 79 17.76 -5.03 -22.65
CA ARG A 79 18.26 -6.30 -23.24
C ARG A 79 19.02 -7.18 -22.25
N LYS A 80 18.69 -7.08 -20.96
CA LYS A 80 19.30 -7.83 -19.85
C LYS A 80 18.23 -8.18 -18.84
N LEU A 81 18.38 -9.28 -18.11
CA LEU A 81 17.51 -9.59 -16.99
C LEU A 81 17.74 -8.54 -15.89
N VAL A 82 16.80 -7.61 -15.75
CA VAL A 82 16.83 -6.55 -14.75
C VAL A 82 15.62 -6.71 -13.85
N TRP A 83 15.89 -6.96 -12.56
CA TRP A 83 14.84 -7.00 -11.55
C TRP A 83 14.49 -5.59 -11.12
N PRO A 84 13.20 -5.22 -10.94
CA PRO A 84 12.80 -3.88 -10.52
C PRO A 84 13.45 -3.44 -9.20
N MET A 85 13.72 -4.39 -8.30
CA MET A 85 14.41 -4.14 -7.02
C MET A 85 15.89 -3.74 -7.18
N GLN A 86 16.48 -3.86 -8.38
CA GLN A 86 17.85 -3.45 -8.69
C GLN A 86 17.90 -1.97 -9.10
N GLY A 87 17.37 -1.09 -8.25
CA GLY A 87 17.50 0.36 -8.39
C GLY A 87 16.32 1.09 -9.06
N TYR A 88 15.24 0.41 -9.43
CA TYR A 88 14.02 1.04 -9.94
C TYR A 88 12.91 1.17 -8.87
N MET A 89 12.88 0.25 -7.91
CA MET A 89 11.89 0.20 -6.83
C MET A 89 12.55 -0.21 -5.51
N GLY A 90 12.05 0.34 -4.40
CA GLY A 90 12.53 0.00 -3.06
C GLY A 90 11.83 -1.25 -2.53
N TRP A 91 12.58 -2.06 -1.78
CA TRP A 91 12.00 -3.20 -1.04
C TRP A 91 10.90 -2.78 -0.05
N GLY A 92 11.01 -1.55 0.49
CA GLY A 92 9.98 -1.00 1.39
C GLY A 92 8.61 -0.90 0.74
N ASP A 93 8.54 -0.53 -0.54
CA ASP A 93 7.27 -0.39 -1.27
C ASP A 93 6.57 -1.73 -1.42
N VAL A 94 7.32 -2.78 -1.80
CA VAL A 94 6.78 -4.14 -1.92
C VAL A 94 6.37 -4.70 -0.56
N CYS A 95 7.20 -4.53 0.47
CA CYS A 95 6.83 -4.97 1.82
C CYS A 95 5.55 -4.28 2.32
N PHE A 96 5.37 -3.00 1.98
CA PHE A 96 4.15 -2.27 2.29
C PHE A 96 2.93 -2.85 1.58
N TRP A 97 3.02 -3.14 0.27
CA TRP A 97 1.93 -3.75 -0.48
C TRP A 97 1.57 -5.15 0.02
N VAL A 98 2.57 -5.97 0.34
CA VAL A 98 2.39 -7.30 0.92
C VAL A 98 1.66 -7.22 2.26
N ALA A 99 1.95 -6.20 3.08
CA ALA A 99 1.26 -5.97 4.35
C ALA A 99 -0.18 -5.49 4.14
N ALA A 100 -0.39 -4.54 3.21
CA ALA A 100 -1.71 -4.00 2.88
C ALA A 100 -2.62 -5.04 2.20
N ALA A 101 -2.05 -6.06 1.53
CA ALA A 101 -2.78 -7.10 0.83
C ALA A 101 -3.73 -7.92 1.72
N PHE A 102 -3.56 -7.90 3.05
CA PHE A 102 -4.50 -8.54 3.98
C PHE A 102 -5.83 -7.79 4.13
N LEU A 103 -5.89 -6.52 3.73
CA LEU A 103 -7.03 -5.65 4.01
C LEU A 103 -8.16 -5.74 2.99
N PHE A 104 -7.89 -6.19 1.76
CA PHE A 104 -8.81 -5.99 0.64
C PHE A 104 -9.09 -7.29 -0.13
N PRO A 105 -10.31 -7.50 -0.68
CA PRO A 105 -10.50 -8.42 -1.79
C PRO A 105 -9.82 -7.89 -3.06
N LEU A 106 -9.55 -8.78 -4.02
CA LEU A 106 -8.73 -8.47 -5.20
C LEU A 106 -9.16 -7.23 -6.00
N PRO A 107 -10.46 -7.03 -6.33
CA PRO A 107 -10.87 -5.84 -7.07
C PRO A 107 -10.56 -4.54 -6.32
N ASN A 108 -10.85 -4.52 -5.02
CA ASN A 108 -10.60 -3.34 -4.17
C ASN A 108 -9.09 -3.13 -3.99
N PHE A 109 -8.31 -4.20 -3.88
CA PHE A 109 -6.85 -4.12 -3.78
C PHE A 109 -6.25 -3.50 -5.05
N ALA A 110 -6.69 -3.92 -6.24
CA ALA A 110 -6.22 -3.35 -7.51
C ALA A 110 -6.56 -1.86 -7.64
N VAL A 111 -7.78 -1.46 -7.27
CA VAL A 111 -8.19 -0.05 -7.25
C VAL A 111 -7.38 0.75 -6.23
N TYR A 112 -7.24 0.25 -5.00
CA TYR A 112 -6.40 0.85 -3.97
C TYR A 112 -4.96 1.03 -4.46
N PHE A 113 -4.37 0.00 -5.06
CA PHE A 113 -3.02 0.03 -5.58
C PHE A 113 -2.85 1.12 -6.63
N LEU A 114 -3.71 1.15 -7.66
CA LEU A 114 -3.66 2.15 -8.73
C LEU A 114 -3.89 3.57 -8.21
N VAL A 115 -4.94 3.78 -7.41
CA VAL A 115 -5.29 5.13 -6.90
C VAL A 115 -4.21 5.64 -5.93
N SER A 116 -3.68 4.79 -5.06
CA SER A 116 -2.60 5.18 -4.14
C SER A 116 -1.29 5.51 -4.85
N LEU A 117 -0.97 4.81 -5.96
CA LEU A 117 0.17 5.15 -6.82
C LEU A 117 -0.02 6.51 -7.50
N LEU A 118 -1.19 6.76 -8.08
CA LEU A 118 -1.52 8.05 -8.69
C LEU A 118 -1.49 9.18 -7.66
N PHE A 119 -2.08 8.96 -6.48
CA PHE A 119 -2.03 9.88 -5.36
C PHE A 119 -0.59 10.22 -4.96
N SER A 120 0.26 9.20 -4.84
CA SER A 120 1.68 9.38 -4.49
C SER A 120 2.44 10.19 -5.53
N LEU A 121 2.16 9.96 -6.81
CA LEU A 121 2.74 10.72 -7.91
C LEU A 121 2.27 12.19 -7.89
N ILE A 122 0.96 12.43 -7.74
CA ILE A 122 0.39 13.77 -7.71
C ILE A 122 0.95 14.57 -6.54
N ILE A 123 0.97 14.00 -5.33
CA ILE A 123 1.54 14.65 -4.14
C ILE A 123 3.03 14.93 -4.34
N HIS A 124 3.79 13.98 -4.88
CA HIS A 124 5.21 14.17 -5.13
C HIS A 124 5.46 15.35 -6.10
N LEU A 125 4.72 15.41 -7.20
CA LEU A 125 4.83 16.49 -8.19
C LEU A 125 4.41 17.84 -7.60
N TRP A 126 3.31 17.87 -6.86
CA TRP A 126 2.83 19.07 -6.19
C TRP A 126 3.85 19.60 -5.16
N LEU A 127 4.37 18.73 -4.29
CA LEU A 127 5.39 19.09 -3.31
C LEU A 127 6.69 19.56 -3.97
N ARG A 128 7.11 18.93 -5.07
CA ARG A 128 8.28 19.37 -5.84
C ARG A 128 8.09 20.78 -6.41
N HIS A 129 6.89 21.12 -6.87
CA HIS A 129 6.59 22.42 -7.44
C HIS A 129 6.46 23.51 -6.37
N VAL A 130 5.79 23.21 -5.24
CA VAL A 130 5.48 24.20 -4.20
C VAL A 130 6.67 24.45 -3.27
N SER A 131 7.42 23.42 -2.90
CA SER A 131 8.31 23.54 -1.73
C SER A 131 9.73 23.98 -2.03
N GLY A 132 10.30 23.78 -3.23
CA GLY A 132 11.73 24.04 -3.54
C GLY A 132 12.76 23.21 -2.72
N PHE A 133 12.42 22.90 -1.47
CA PHE A 133 13.12 22.18 -0.43
C PHE A 133 13.29 20.69 -0.75
N TYR A 134 12.39 20.13 -1.55
CA TYR A 134 12.44 18.73 -2.00
C TYR A 134 13.37 18.48 -3.19
N ALA A 135 13.93 19.52 -3.81
CA ALA A 135 14.72 19.40 -5.05
C ALA A 135 16.01 18.58 -4.92
N GLN A 136 16.51 18.35 -3.70
CA GLN A 136 17.80 17.71 -3.42
C GLN A 136 17.73 16.18 -3.28
N LYS A 137 16.54 15.58 -3.10
CA LYS A 137 16.39 14.12 -2.92
C LYS A 137 15.81 13.46 -4.17
N HIS A 138 16.62 12.65 -4.85
CA HIS A 138 16.31 12.05 -6.15
C HIS A 138 15.25 10.94 -6.14
N THR A 139 14.85 10.43 -4.97
CA THR A 139 13.90 9.31 -4.86
C THR A 139 12.55 9.75 -4.29
N VAL A 140 11.49 9.18 -4.86
CA VAL A 140 10.10 9.36 -4.40
C VAL A 140 9.87 8.51 -3.15
N PRO A 141 9.40 9.08 -2.03
CA PRO A 141 9.00 8.33 -0.83
C PRO A 141 7.64 7.66 -1.05
N LEU A 142 7.62 6.58 -1.82
CA LEU A 142 6.40 5.93 -2.29
C LEU A 142 5.65 5.24 -1.14
N ALA A 143 6.32 4.36 -0.38
CA ALA A 143 5.76 3.72 0.80
C ALA A 143 5.18 4.73 1.81
N GLY A 144 5.81 5.89 2.00
CA GLY A 144 5.32 6.95 2.87
C GLY A 144 4.00 7.54 2.36
N PHE A 145 3.94 7.96 1.09
CA PHE A 145 2.69 8.51 0.54
C PHE A 145 1.57 7.49 0.46
N GLN A 146 1.88 6.22 0.21
CA GLN A 146 0.87 5.16 0.27
C GLN A 146 0.44 4.85 1.71
N ALA A 147 1.33 4.97 2.70
CA ALA A 147 0.97 4.90 4.11
C ALA A 147 0.04 6.05 4.52
N LEU A 148 0.27 7.27 4.02
CA LEU A 148 -0.64 8.40 4.20
C LEU A 148 -2.02 8.13 3.58
N PHE A 149 -2.05 7.59 2.36
CA PHE A 149 -3.30 7.25 1.68
C PHE A 149 -4.09 6.20 2.47
N LEU A 150 -3.42 5.12 2.89
CA LEU A 150 -4.04 4.06 3.68
C LEU A 150 -4.50 4.55 5.07
N ALA A 151 -3.75 5.45 5.70
CA ALA A 151 -4.17 6.08 6.95
C ALA A 151 -5.45 6.91 6.76
N GLY A 152 -5.55 7.64 5.64
CA GLY A 152 -6.77 8.34 5.25
C GLY A 152 -7.97 7.39 5.12
N LEU A 153 -7.80 6.23 4.49
CA LEU A 153 -8.88 5.22 4.39
C LEU A 153 -9.32 4.71 5.76
N PHE A 154 -8.39 4.42 6.66
CA PHE A 154 -8.71 4.03 8.05
C PHE A 154 -9.45 5.14 8.81
N LEU A 155 -9.09 6.42 8.61
CA LEU A 155 -9.80 7.54 9.23
C LEU A 155 -11.22 7.69 8.69
N VAL A 156 -11.39 7.63 7.37
CA VAL A 156 -12.72 7.69 6.73
C VAL A 156 -13.61 6.57 7.24
N GLN A 157 -13.06 5.37 7.42
CA GLN A 157 -13.81 4.23 7.93
C GLN A 157 -14.40 4.46 9.34
N ILE A 158 -13.71 5.22 10.21
CA ILE A 158 -14.23 5.53 11.55
C ILE A 158 -15.56 6.31 11.44
N PHE A 159 -15.67 7.21 10.47
CA PHE A 159 -16.86 8.04 10.25
C PHE A 159 -17.90 7.37 9.35
N VAL A 160 -17.46 6.50 8.43
CA VAL A 160 -18.32 5.77 7.52
C VAL A 160 -18.01 4.27 7.61
N PRO A 161 -18.62 3.55 8.57
CA PRO A 161 -18.32 2.13 8.82
C PRO A 161 -18.66 1.21 7.64
N ALA A 162 -19.50 1.67 6.72
CA ALA A 162 -19.89 0.96 5.50
C ALA A 162 -18.84 1.05 4.36
N LEU A 163 -17.70 1.72 4.57
CA LEU A 163 -16.67 1.90 3.54
C LEU A 163 -15.50 0.87 3.64
N ILE A 164 -15.31 0.12 2.55
CA ILE A 164 -14.07 -0.13 1.78
C ILE A 164 -13.26 -1.42 1.96
N PHE A 165 -12.99 -1.91 3.16
CA PHE A 165 -11.97 -2.97 3.24
C PHE A 165 -12.48 -4.34 2.79
N THR A 166 -13.70 -4.74 3.15
CA THR A 166 -14.17 -6.12 3.00
C THR A 166 -15.34 -6.33 2.04
N ASP A 167 -16.01 -5.27 1.61
CA ASP A 167 -17.17 -5.40 0.72
C ASP A 167 -16.73 -5.49 -0.74
N GLU A 168 -17.00 -6.62 -1.39
CA GLU A 168 -16.80 -6.80 -2.84
C GLU A 168 -17.62 -5.80 -3.67
N PHE A 169 -18.66 -5.21 -3.07
CA PHE A 169 -19.65 -4.37 -3.75
C PHE A 169 -19.17 -2.95 -4.09
N LEU A 170 -18.06 -2.46 -3.53
CA LEU A 170 -17.68 -1.05 -3.75
C LEU A 170 -17.23 -0.77 -5.18
N VAL A 171 -16.54 -1.72 -5.81
CA VAL A 171 -16.18 -1.62 -7.22
C VAL A 171 -17.37 -2.04 -8.09
N VAL A 172 -18.08 -3.12 -7.74
CA VAL A 172 -19.21 -3.63 -8.53
C VAL A 172 -20.37 -2.62 -8.61
N GLY A 173 -20.66 -1.89 -7.53
CA GLY A 173 -21.72 -0.87 -7.50
C GLY A 173 -21.35 0.47 -8.15
N LEU A 174 -20.08 0.68 -8.52
CA LEU A 174 -19.67 1.82 -9.35
C LEU A 174 -19.81 1.53 -10.86
N PHE A 175 -19.95 0.26 -11.24
CA PHE A 175 -20.06 -0.21 -12.62
C PHE A 175 -21.47 -0.77 -12.98
N LEU A 176 -22.44 -0.66 -12.06
CA LEU A 176 -23.86 -0.98 -12.25
C LEU A 176 -24.71 0.25 -11.91
#